data_AF-A0A4Z2D7B2-F1
#
_entry.id   AF-A0A4Z2D7B2-F1
#
_cell.length_a   1.000
_cell.length_b   1.000
_cell.length_c   1.000
_cell.angle_alpha   90.00
_cell.angle_beta   90.00
_cell.angle_gamma   90.00
#
_symmetry.space_group_name_H-M   'P 1'
#
loop_
_entity.id
_entity.type
_entity.pdbx_description
1 polymer ?
#
loop_
_entity_poly.entity_id
_entity_poly.type
_entity_poly.pdbx_seq_one_letter_code
_entity_poly.pdbx_strand_id
1 'polypeptide(L)'
;MSSSAGPNELFSTFYEEVKAIEKRDSVLTSKQQIDRLNRPGSTYFNLNPYDVLQVDPDTPMADIKKKYRQLSLLVHPDKNPDDIERSQKAFDAVNKAYKALDDPETLRKCKEIVDEARDLVEQMMIEKRKRAKKTSGSITIEEDDPAKKRHAIYVQTCKLFADLERLRVEEELKQSSERFAFCHLVF
;
A
#
# COMPACT_ATOMS: atom_id res chain seq x y z
N MET A 1 -5.92 51.15 -1.00
CA MET A 1 -7.09 50.96 -0.09
C MET A 1 -7.25 49.47 0.08
N SER A 2 -6.84 48.95 1.24
CA SER A 2 -6.94 47.52 1.57
C SER A 2 -8.39 47.17 1.82
N SER A 3 -9.00 46.40 0.92
CA SER A 3 -10.29 45.76 1.15
C SER A 3 -10.09 44.64 2.16
N SER A 4 -10.32 44.94 3.43
CA SER A 4 -10.40 43.94 4.49
C SER A 4 -11.61 43.05 4.24
N ALA A 5 -11.39 41.85 3.72
CA ALA A 5 -12.43 40.82 3.64
C ALA A 5 -13.06 40.65 5.03
N GLY A 6 -14.39 40.73 5.10
CA GLY A 6 -15.09 40.67 6.37
C GLY A 6 -14.93 39.29 7.02
N PRO A 7 -15.06 39.17 8.36
CA PRO A 7 -14.94 37.88 9.06
C PRO A 7 -15.84 36.77 8.48
N ASN A 8 -17.02 37.14 7.96
CA ASN A 8 -17.97 36.22 7.34
C ASN A 8 -17.55 35.76 5.94
N GLU A 9 -16.82 36.60 5.19
CA GLU A 9 -16.33 36.27 3.85
C GLU A 9 -15.14 35.30 3.96
N LEU A 10 -14.22 35.57 4.90
CA LEU A 10 -13.14 34.65 5.26
C LEU A 10 -13.65 33.28 5.74
N PHE A 11 -14.76 33.27 6.50
CA PHE A 11 -15.38 32.03 6.98
C PHE A 11 -16.10 31.27 5.85
N SER A 12 -16.76 31.98 4.91
CA SER A 12 -17.36 31.37 3.72
C SER A 12 -16.32 30.75 2.80
N THR A 13 -15.22 31.47 2.54
CA THR A 13 -14.09 30.97 1.75
C THR A 13 -13.42 29.77 2.42
N PHE A 14 -13.24 29.80 3.76
CA PHE A 14 -12.74 28.65 4.51
C PHE A 14 -13.66 27.43 4.39
N TYR A 15 -14.98 27.60 4.49
CA TYR A 15 -15.94 26.49 4.31
C TYR A 15 -15.98 25.95 2.88
N GLU A 16 -15.83 26.82 1.88
CA GLU A 16 -15.72 26.42 0.47
C GLU A 16 -14.41 25.69 0.20
N GLU A 17 -13.31 26.11 0.81
CA GLU A 17 -12.01 25.45 0.74
C GLU A 17 -12.02 24.08 1.44
N VAL A 18 -12.65 23.97 2.61
CA VAL A 18 -12.88 22.70 3.32
C VAL A 18 -13.76 21.76 2.51
N LYS A 19 -14.86 22.26 1.91
CA LYS A 19 -15.71 21.47 1.01
C LYS A 19 -14.99 21.06 -0.28
N ALA A 20 -14.10 21.91 -0.81
CA ALA A 20 -13.28 21.59 -1.97
C ALA A 20 -12.17 20.58 -1.63
N ILE A 21 -11.70 20.54 -0.38
CA ILE A 21 -10.82 19.50 0.15
C ILE A 21 -11.59 18.19 0.28
N GLU A 22 -12.81 18.19 0.85
CA GLU A 22 -13.68 17.00 0.90
C GLU A 22 -14.00 16.47 -0.52
N LYS A 23 -14.22 17.35 -1.50
CA LYS A 23 -14.47 16.96 -2.90
C LYS A 23 -13.21 16.43 -3.63
N ARG A 24 -12.01 16.82 -3.20
CA ARG A 24 -10.73 16.27 -3.71
C ARG A 24 -10.35 14.95 -3.01
N ASP A 25 -10.72 14.80 -1.74
CA ASP A 25 -10.57 13.55 -0.96
C ASP A 25 -11.69 12.53 -1.28
N SER A 26 -12.74 12.95 -2.00
CA SER A 26 -13.89 12.15 -2.48
C SER A 26 -13.56 11.08 -3.54
N VAL A 27 -12.29 10.75 -3.81
CA VAL A 27 -12.01 9.68 -4.80
C VAL A 27 -12.25 8.29 -4.22
N LEU A 28 -12.47 8.12 -2.90
CA LEU A 28 -12.95 6.85 -2.33
C LEU A 28 -13.83 7.07 -1.08
N THR A 29 -15.11 6.71 -1.15
CA THR A 29 -16.05 6.69 -0.01
C THR A 29 -15.69 5.61 1.02
N SER A 30 -16.19 5.71 2.25
CA SER A 30 -15.96 4.69 3.30
C SER A 30 -16.25 3.28 2.82
N LYS A 31 -17.37 3.09 2.09
CA LYS A 31 -17.74 1.79 1.50
C LYS A 31 -16.74 1.32 0.44
N GLN A 32 -16.31 2.19 -0.46
CA GLN A 32 -15.32 1.84 -1.48
C GLN A 32 -13.95 1.49 -0.88
N GLN A 33 -13.54 2.14 0.22
CA GLN A 33 -12.31 1.78 0.93
C GLN A 33 -12.43 0.43 1.63
N ILE A 34 -13.58 0.13 2.23
CA ILE A 34 -13.88 -1.18 2.80
C ILE A 34 -13.85 -2.27 1.72
N ASP A 35 -14.51 -2.04 0.58
CA ASP A 35 -14.54 -2.98 -0.53
C ASP A 35 -13.15 -3.22 -1.13
N ARG A 36 -12.34 -2.17 -1.24
CA ARG A 36 -10.93 -2.28 -1.67
C ARG A 36 -10.13 -3.18 -0.73
N LEU A 37 -10.24 -2.97 0.57
CA LEU A 37 -9.47 -3.72 1.58
C LEU A 37 -9.96 -5.15 1.76
N ASN A 38 -11.24 -5.40 1.45
CA ASN A 38 -11.87 -6.73 1.53
C ASN A 38 -12.01 -7.42 0.17
N ARG A 39 -11.36 -6.93 -0.89
CA ARG A 39 -11.40 -7.54 -2.22
C ARG A 39 -10.91 -9.00 -2.18
N PRO A 40 -11.39 -9.88 -3.07
CA PRO A 40 -10.81 -11.22 -3.18
C PRO A 40 -9.31 -11.13 -3.45
N GLY A 41 -8.51 -11.88 -2.69
CA GLY A 41 -7.04 -11.78 -2.69
C GLY A 41 -6.47 -10.71 -1.77
N SER A 42 -7.30 -10.02 -0.96
CA SER A 42 -6.87 -9.06 0.07
C SER A 42 -5.78 -9.60 0.98
N THR A 43 -5.76 -10.91 1.27
CA THR A 43 -4.69 -11.55 2.04
C THR A 43 -3.31 -11.27 1.49
N TYR A 44 -3.13 -11.31 0.16
CA TYR A 44 -1.84 -11.07 -0.49
C TYR A 44 -1.62 -9.58 -0.81
N PHE A 45 -2.67 -8.87 -1.21
CA PHE A 45 -2.57 -7.44 -1.50
C PHE A 45 -2.32 -6.59 -0.26
N ASN A 46 -2.88 -6.98 0.90
CA ASN A 46 -2.70 -6.26 2.16
C ASN A 46 -1.35 -6.59 2.83
N LEU A 47 -0.53 -7.47 2.25
CA LEU A 47 0.85 -7.70 2.71
C LEU A 47 1.73 -6.49 2.48
N ASN A 48 1.44 -5.69 1.45
CA ASN A 48 2.16 -4.46 1.20
C ASN A 48 1.56 -3.33 2.06
N PRO A 49 2.24 -2.89 3.14
CA PRO A 49 1.70 -1.87 4.04
C PRO A 49 1.57 -0.50 3.37
N TYR A 50 2.43 -0.20 2.38
CA TYR A 50 2.40 1.06 1.64
C TYR A 50 1.16 1.15 0.74
N ASP A 51 0.76 0.04 0.10
CA ASP A 51 -0.47 -0.01 -0.70
C ASP A 51 -1.69 0.16 0.20
N VAL A 52 -1.78 -0.57 1.33
CA VAL A 52 -2.91 -0.47 2.26
C VAL A 52 -3.16 0.98 2.69
N LEU A 53 -2.09 1.69 3.09
CA LEU A 53 -2.16 3.09 3.53
C LEU A 53 -2.19 4.12 2.40
N GLN A 54 -2.06 3.69 1.14
CA GLN A 54 -2.00 4.55 -0.05
C GLN A 54 -0.90 5.62 0.06
N VAL A 55 0.30 5.18 0.44
CA VAL A 55 1.48 6.02 0.58
C VAL A 55 2.59 5.48 -0.31
N ASP A 56 3.47 6.38 -0.78
CA ASP A 56 4.68 5.98 -1.47
C ASP A 56 5.71 5.42 -0.47
N PRO A 57 6.58 4.48 -0.87
CA PRO A 57 7.61 3.94 0.00
C PRO A 57 8.61 4.98 0.55
N ASP A 58 8.75 6.11 -0.14
CA ASP A 58 9.63 7.21 0.25
C ASP A 58 8.94 8.24 1.17
N THR A 59 7.68 8.01 1.53
CA THR A 59 6.88 8.91 2.37
C THR A 59 7.44 8.97 3.80
N PRO A 60 7.58 10.17 4.41
CA PRO A 60 8.06 10.27 5.78
C PRO A 60 7.02 9.76 6.79
N MET A 61 7.50 9.30 7.95
CA MET A 61 6.65 8.71 9.00
C MET A 61 5.52 9.63 9.47
N ALA A 62 5.75 10.95 9.47
CA ALA A 62 4.74 11.93 9.84
C ALA A 62 3.50 11.87 8.92
N ASP A 63 3.72 11.73 7.61
CA ASP A 63 2.64 11.65 6.63
C ASP A 63 1.96 10.28 6.64
N ILE A 64 2.71 9.20 6.88
CA ILE A 64 2.16 7.85 7.11
C ILE A 64 1.18 7.87 8.27
N LYS A 65 1.54 8.50 9.40
CA LYS A 65 0.68 8.64 10.57
C LYS A 65 -0.58 9.46 10.29
N LYS A 66 -0.47 10.50 9.46
CA LYS A 66 -1.62 11.31 9.03
C LYS A 66 -2.58 10.48 8.18
N LYS A 67 -2.06 9.73 7.21
CA LYS A 67 -2.85 8.84 6.33
C LYS A 67 -3.52 7.72 7.11
N TYR A 68 -2.82 7.10 8.05
CA TYR A 68 -3.40 6.11 8.96
C TYR A 68 -4.61 6.68 9.71
N ARG A 69 -4.48 7.86 10.33
CA ARG A 69 -5.59 8.50 11.06
C ARG A 69 -6.80 8.76 10.17
N GLN A 70 -6.58 9.24 8.95
CA GLN A 70 -7.65 9.47 7.98
C GLN A 70 -8.36 8.17 7.60
N LEU A 71 -7.60 7.14 7.21
CA LEU A 71 -8.15 5.84 6.81
C LEU A 71 -8.87 5.14 7.95
N SER A 72 -8.29 5.14 9.16
CA SER A 72 -8.90 4.56 10.35
C SER A 72 -10.27 5.15 10.66
N LEU A 73 -10.45 6.46 10.48
CA LEU A 73 -11.76 7.11 10.66
C LEU A 73 -12.76 6.70 9.57
N LEU A 74 -12.31 6.52 8.32
CA LEU A 74 -13.19 6.14 7.22
C LEU A 74 -13.72 4.71 7.37
N VAL A 75 -12.86 3.77 7.79
CA VAL A 75 -13.21 2.34 7.90
C VAL A 75 -13.67 1.92 9.30
N HIS A 76 -13.82 2.86 10.24
CA HIS A 76 -14.20 2.53 11.62
C HIS A 76 -15.60 1.92 11.69
N PRO A 77 -15.84 0.85 12.48
CA PRO A 77 -17.16 0.22 12.60
C PRO A 77 -18.25 1.16 13.13
N ASP A 78 -17.90 2.10 14.03
CA ASP A 78 -18.84 3.10 14.56
C ASP A 78 -19.46 4.01 13.49
N LYS A 79 -18.68 4.37 12.46
CA LYS A 79 -19.14 5.21 11.34
C LYS A 79 -19.85 4.41 10.25
N ASN A 80 -19.75 3.08 10.29
CA ASN A 80 -20.30 2.16 9.29
C ASN A 80 -21.16 1.07 9.97
N PRO A 81 -22.26 1.46 10.66
CA PRO A 81 -23.09 0.51 11.42
C PRO A 81 -23.80 -0.53 10.52
N ASP A 82 -23.98 -0.23 9.23
CA ASP A 82 -24.58 -1.16 8.26
C ASP A 82 -23.65 -2.35 7.93
N ASP A 83 -22.34 -2.19 8.13
CA ASP A 83 -21.29 -3.08 7.61
C ASP A 83 -20.18 -3.32 8.65
N ILE A 84 -20.55 -3.57 9.90
CA ILE A 84 -19.62 -3.66 11.05
C ILE A 84 -18.52 -4.69 10.81
N GLU A 85 -18.85 -5.91 10.36
CA GLU A 85 -17.85 -6.96 10.14
C GLU A 85 -16.84 -6.61 9.06
N ARG A 86 -17.31 -6.06 7.94
CA ARG A 86 -16.45 -5.66 6.82
C ARG A 86 -15.58 -4.47 7.20
N SER A 87 -16.14 -3.52 7.93
CA SER A 87 -15.45 -2.35 8.47
C SER A 87 -14.35 -2.78 9.46
N GLN A 88 -14.64 -3.71 10.36
CA GLN A 88 -13.66 -4.25 11.30
C GLN A 88 -12.49 -4.90 10.58
N LYS A 89 -12.74 -5.77 9.59
CA LYS A 89 -11.67 -6.41 8.79
C LYS A 89 -10.80 -5.38 8.06
N ALA A 90 -11.43 -4.36 7.48
CA ALA A 90 -10.72 -3.27 6.81
C ALA A 90 -9.89 -2.44 7.80
N PHE A 91 -10.44 -2.13 8.98
CA PHE A 91 -9.75 -1.45 10.06
C PHE A 91 -8.53 -2.24 10.55
N ASP A 92 -8.68 -3.54 10.75
CA ASP A 92 -7.60 -4.41 11.18
C ASP A 92 -6.47 -4.48 10.14
N ALA A 93 -6.80 -4.49 8.85
CA ALA A 93 -5.81 -4.42 7.77
C ALA A 93 -5.03 -3.09 7.79
N VAL A 94 -5.72 -1.96 7.93
CA VAL A 94 -5.09 -0.62 8.05
C VAL A 94 -4.20 -0.55 9.29
N ASN A 95 -4.66 -1.09 10.41
CA ASN A 95 -3.91 -1.13 11.66
C ASN A 95 -2.66 -2.02 11.57
N LYS A 96 -2.78 -3.19 10.94
CA LYS A 96 -1.64 -4.09 10.69
C LYS A 96 -0.59 -3.41 9.82
N ALA A 97 -1.02 -2.73 8.75
CA ALA A 97 -0.12 -2.01 7.85
C ALA A 97 0.63 -0.88 8.57
N TYR A 98 -0.05 -0.09 9.40
CA TYR A 98 0.60 0.96 10.19
C TYR A 98 1.62 0.37 11.17
N LYS A 99 1.27 -0.69 11.92
CA LYS A 99 2.20 -1.34 12.86
C LYS A 99 3.47 -1.85 12.17
N ALA A 100 3.35 -2.38 10.96
CA ALA A 100 4.49 -2.86 10.17
C ALA A 100 5.41 -1.73 9.66
N LEU A 101 4.94 -0.49 9.62
CA LEU A 101 5.75 0.68 9.28
C LEU A 101 6.25 1.43 10.53
N ASP A 102 5.49 1.39 11.62
CA ASP A 102 5.84 2.04 12.88
C ASP A 102 7.02 1.34 13.59
N ASP A 103 7.08 0.00 13.49
CA ASP A 103 8.19 -0.77 14.04
C ASP A 103 9.44 -0.69 13.12
N PRO A 104 10.62 -0.31 13.66
CA PRO A 104 11.81 -0.06 12.85
C PRO A 104 12.35 -1.31 12.15
N GLU A 105 12.20 -2.49 12.75
CA GLU A 105 12.68 -3.74 12.15
C GLU A 105 11.83 -4.13 10.94
N THR A 106 10.51 -4.10 11.10
CA THR A 106 9.57 -4.39 10.01
C THR A 106 9.59 -3.32 8.93
N LEU A 107 9.74 -2.04 9.28
CA LEU A 107 9.95 -0.95 8.32
C LEU A 107 11.19 -1.20 7.46
N ARG A 108 12.31 -1.60 8.09
CA ARG A 108 13.55 -1.89 7.38
C ARG A 108 13.35 -3.03 6.36
N LYS A 109 12.73 -4.15 6.79
CA LYS A 109 12.41 -5.27 5.88
C LYS A 109 11.52 -4.81 4.73
N CYS A 110 10.49 -4.00 5.01
CA CYS A 110 9.61 -3.47 3.98
C CYS A 110 10.34 -2.58 2.98
N LYS A 111 11.33 -1.79 3.42
CA LYS A 111 12.17 -0.97 2.53
C LYS A 111 13.10 -1.83 1.69
N GLU A 112 13.76 -2.82 2.28
CA GLU A 112 14.64 -3.75 1.56
C GLU A 112 13.89 -4.45 0.42
N ILE A 113 12.63 -4.88 0.65
CA ILE A 113 11.78 -5.48 -0.39
C ILE A 113 11.46 -4.49 -1.52
N VAL A 114 11.17 -3.23 -1.17
CA VAL A 114 10.88 -2.19 -2.18
C VAL A 114 12.12 -1.87 -3.00
N ASP A 115 13.28 -1.77 -2.36
CA ASP A 115 14.54 -1.50 -3.04
C ASP A 115 14.93 -2.66 -3.97
N GLU A 116 14.75 -3.91 -3.53
CA GLU A 116 14.91 -5.09 -4.40
C GLU A 116 13.95 -5.04 -5.61
N ALA A 117 12.68 -4.66 -5.40
CA ALA A 117 11.73 -4.51 -6.50
C ALA A 117 12.16 -3.43 -7.51
N ARG A 118 12.72 -2.32 -7.03
CA ARG A 118 13.25 -1.24 -7.88
C ARG A 118 14.42 -1.74 -8.72
N ASP A 119 15.35 -2.46 -8.11
CA ASP A 119 16.53 -3.01 -8.77
C ASP A 119 16.16 -4.03 -9.85
N LEU A 120 15.20 -4.93 -9.56
CA LEU A 120 14.72 -5.92 -10.53
C LEU A 120 14.07 -5.25 -11.75
N VAL A 121 13.26 -4.22 -11.54
CA VAL A 121 12.65 -3.47 -12.64
C VAL A 121 13.72 -2.71 -13.43
N GLU A 122 14.70 -2.11 -12.78
CA GLU A 122 15.80 -1.43 -13.46
C GLU A 122 16.63 -2.39 -14.32
N GLN A 123 16.96 -3.57 -13.81
CA GLN A 123 17.66 -4.60 -14.57
C GLN A 123 16.85 -5.07 -15.78
N MET A 124 15.55 -5.35 -15.59
CA MET A 124 14.64 -5.74 -16.67
C MET A 124 14.59 -4.68 -17.78
N MET A 125 14.55 -3.41 -17.40
CA MET A 125 14.58 -2.27 -18.33
C MET A 125 15.89 -2.17 -19.09
N ILE A 126 17.03 -2.35 -18.41
CA ILE A 126 18.36 -2.37 -19.04
C ILE A 126 18.46 -3.51 -20.06
N GLU A 127 17.97 -4.71 -19.71
CA GLU A 127 17.97 -5.85 -20.62
C GLU A 127 17.09 -5.63 -21.85
N LYS A 128 15.87 -5.09 -21.66
CA LYS A 128 14.98 -4.73 -22.77
C LYS A 128 15.63 -3.69 -23.69
N ARG A 129 16.28 -2.67 -23.13
CA ARG A 129 17.08 -1.68 -23.89
C ARG A 129 18.21 -2.34 -24.67
N LYS A 130 18.95 -3.28 -24.08
CA LYS A 130 20.01 -4.04 -24.75
C LYS A 130 19.46 -4.90 -25.89
N ARG A 131 18.30 -5.53 -25.72
CA ARG A 131 17.64 -6.34 -26.76
C ARG A 131 17.12 -5.45 -27.90
N ALA A 132 16.42 -4.37 -27.60
CA ALA A 132 15.91 -3.43 -28.60
C ALA A 132 17.02 -2.83 -29.49
N LYS A 133 18.17 -2.47 -28.89
CA LYS A 133 19.36 -2.02 -29.63
C LYS A 133 19.91 -3.07 -30.60
N LYS A 134 19.77 -4.36 -30.30
CA LYS A 134 20.21 -5.46 -31.18
C LYS A 134 19.22 -5.75 -32.31
N THR A 135 17.93 -5.49 -32.10
CA THR A 135 16.87 -5.95 -33.01
C THR A 135 16.36 -4.88 -33.98
N SER A 136 16.38 -3.57 -33.65
CA SER A 136 15.66 -2.58 -34.49
C SER A 136 16.27 -1.18 -34.65
N GLY A 137 17.41 -0.84 -34.04
CA GLY A 137 18.10 0.43 -34.31
C GLY A 137 17.35 1.74 -33.95
N SER A 138 16.13 1.70 -33.38
CA SER A 138 15.36 2.87 -32.94
C SER A 138 15.03 2.80 -31.44
N ILE A 139 15.26 3.92 -30.73
CA ILE A 139 15.42 4.03 -29.27
C ILE A 139 14.23 4.77 -28.64
N THR A 140 13.02 4.26 -28.83
CA THR A 140 11.87 4.67 -28.01
C THR A 140 11.16 3.42 -27.55
N ILE A 141 11.47 3.00 -26.33
CA ILE A 141 10.75 1.92 -25.65
C ILE A 141 9.62 2.60 -24.88
N GLU A 142 8.40 2.11 -25.05
CA GLU A 142 7.18 2.59 -24.39
C GLU A 142 7.22 2.59 -22.85
N GLU A 143 8.27 2.06 -22.23
CA GLU A 143 8.48 1.96 -20.78
C GLU A 143 9.38 3.07 -20.20
N ASP A 144 9.83 4.04 -20.99
CA ASP A 144 10.47 5.27 -20.48
C ASP A 144 9.47 6.25 -19.83
N ASP A 145 8.16 5.96 -19.92
CA ASP A 145 7.16 6.70 -19.19
C ASP A 145 7.26 6.44 -17.67
N PRO A 146 7.43 7.49 -16.84
CA PRO A 146 7.63 7.34 -15.41
C PRO A 146 6.40 6.75 -14.68
N ALA A 147 5.19 6.83 -15.25
CA ALA A 147 4.02 6.17 -14.67
C ALA A 147 4.05 4.66 -14.91
N LYS A 148 4.45 4.21 -16.09
CA LYS A 148 4.63 2.77 -16.37
C LYS A 148 5.76 2.16 -15.53
N LYS A 149 6.88 2.89 -15.34
CA LYS A 149 7.96 2.44 -14.43
C LYS A 149 7.46 2.29 -12.99
N ARG A 150 6.71 3.27 -12.47
CA ARG A 150 6.10 3.21 -11.13
C ARG A 150 5.15 2.02 -11.01
N HIS A 151 4.32 1.78 -12.01
CA HIS A 151 3.43 0.62 -12.02
C HIS A 151 4.20 -0.71 -12.04
N ALA A 152 5.27 -0.81 -12.83
CA ALA A 152 6.11 -2.01 -12.85
C ALA A 152 6.76 -2.28 -11.48
N ILE A 153 7.28 -1.23 -10.82
CA ILE A 153 7.83 -1.34 -9.46
C ILE A 153 6.75 -1.80 -8.47
N TYR A 154 5.55 -1.24 -8.54
CA TYR A 154 4.41 -1.68 -7.72
C TYR A 154 4.10 -3.17 -7.92
N VAL A 155 3.96 -3.61 -9.17
CA VAL A 155 3.67 -5.02 -9.49
C VAL A 155 4.76 -5.94 -8.95
N GLN A 156 6.03 -5.57 -9.15
CA GLN A 156 7.16 -6.36 -8.67
C GLN A 156 7.23 -6.39 -7.14
N THR A 157 6.95 -5.26 -6.48
CA THR A 157 6.88 -5.16 -5.01
C THR A 157 5.80 -6.09 -4.46
N CYS A 158 4.58 -6.04 -5.01
CA CYS A 158 3.50 -6.93 -4.60
C CYS A 158 3.85 -8.41 -4.80
N LYS A 159 4.59 -8.74 -5.86
CA LYS A 159 5.05 -10.10 -6.12
C LYS A 159 6.05 -10.57 -5.05
N LEU A 160 7.05 -9.75 -4.73
CA LEU A 160 8.04 -10.08 -3.69
C LEU A 160 7.39 -10.27 -2.32
N PHE A 161 6.48 -9.38 -1.91
CA PHE A 161 5.73 -9.55 -0.66
C PHE A 161 4.93 -10.86 -0.62
N ALA A 162 4.27 -11.22 -1.73
CA ALA A 162 3.53 -12.48 -1.82
C ALA A 162 4.43 -13.71 -1.80
N ASP A 163 5.58 -13.66 -2.46
CA ASP A 163 6.55 -14.76 -2.51
C ASP A 163 7.20 -14.97 -1.14
N LEU A 164 7.53 -13.89 -0.41
CA LEU A 164 8.04 -13.97 0.97
C LEU A 164 7.02 -14.58 1.94
N GLU A 165 5.75 -14.18 1.85
CA GLU A 165 4.70 -14.76 2.70
C GLU A 165 4.48 -16.25 2.38
N ARG A 166 4.56 -16.64 1.11
CA ARG A 166 4.49 -18.07 0.71
C ARG A 166 5.63 -18.88 1.32
N LEU A 167 6.87 -18.39 1.21
CA LEU A 167 8.04 -19.04 1.79
C LEU A 167 7.90 -19.17 3.31
N ARG A 168 7.40 -18.12 3.98
CA ARG A 168 7.15 -18.15 5.43
C ARG A 168 6.12 -19.21 5.82
N VAL A 169 5.00 -19.30 5.10
CA VAL A 169 3.95 -20.31 5.36
C VAL A 169 4.48 -21.73 5.10
N GLU A 170 5.25 -21.93 4.03
CA GLU A 170 5.88 -23.21 3.72
C GLU A 170 6.86 -23.66 4.81
N GLU A 171 7.67 -22.75 5.34
CA GLU A 171 8.58 -23.02 6.47
C GLU A 171 7.81 -23.35 7.75
N GLU A 172 6.75 -22.61 8.07
CA GLU A 172 5.89 -22.89 9.24
C GLU A 172 5.23 -24.27 9.12
N LEU A 173 4.72 -24.62 7.93
CA LEU A 173 4.15 -25.95 7.66
C LEU A 173 5.20 -27.05 7.78
N LYS A 174 6.42 -26.81 7.30
CA LYS A 174 7.53 -27.77 7.42
C LYS A 174 7.96 -27.96 8.87
N GLN A 175 8.11 -26.89 9.65
CA GLN A 175 8.42 -26.99 11.08
C GLN A 175 7.29 -27.64 11.87
N SER A 176 6.04 -27.37 11.51
CA SER A 176 4.88 -28.03 12.08
C SER A 176 4.91 -29.53 11.78
N SER A 177 5.09 -29.92 10.51
CA SER A 177 5.15 -31.33 10.12
C SER A 177 6.34 -32.06 10.74
N GLU A 178 7.51 -31.42 10.86
CA GLU A 178 8.67 -31.95 11.57
C GLU A 178 8.38 -32.13 13.07
N ARG A 179 7.72 -31.17 13.72
CA ARG A 179 7.29 -31.31 15.13
C ARG A 179 6.28 -32.44 15.31
N PHE A 180 5.32 -32.59 14.41
CA PHE A 180 4.35 -33.69 14.44
C PHE A 180 5.02 -35.05 14.21
N ALA A 181 5.96 -35.14 13.27
CA ALA A 181 6.73 -36.35 13.01
C ALA A 181 7.60 -36.74 14.22
N PHE A 182 8.23 -35.76 14.86
CA PHE A 182 9.01 -35.99 16.09
C PHE A 182 8.12 -36.45 17.25
N CYS A 183 6.93 -35.88 17.40
CA CYS A 183 5.97 -36.29 18.43
C CYS A 183 5.45 -37.73 18.23
N HIS A 184 5.35 -38.18 16.98
CA HIS A 184 4.88 -39.53 16.62
C HIS A 184 5.99 -40.59 16.62
N LEU A 185 7.26 -40.20 16.73
CA LEU A 185 8.41 -41.12 16.90
C LEU A 185 8.78 -41.35 18.37
N VAL A 186 8.25 -40.55 19.29
CA VAL A 186 8.58 -40.56 20.74
C VAL A 186 7.49 -41.25 21.58
N PHE A 187 6.44 -41.77 20.96
CA PHE A 187 5.41 -42.66 21.55
C PHE A 187 5.34 -43.97 20.75
#